data_AF-A0A349D4T2-F1
#
_entry.id   AF-A0A349D4T2-F1
#
_cell.length_a   1.000
_cell.length_b   1.000
_cell.length_c   1.000
_cell.angle_alpha   90.00
_cell.angle_beta   90.00
_cell.angle_gamma   90.00
#
_symmetry.space_group_name_H-M   'P 1'
#
loop_
_entity.id
_entity.type
_entity.pdbx_description
1 polymer ?
#
loop_
_entity_poly.entity_id
_entity_poly.type
_entity_poly.pdbx_seq_one_letter_code
_entity_poly.pdbx_strand_id
1 'polypeptide(L)'
;MKLRYAIVFMICLLGTTESFSQCKFFTQRKCLPALEPYVNNGQVNTTTLFEGDSADLKMTFYSEQQYRLLVCAHGSLGEGVVLKVKDSDDVLMYDSEDKGESAFDFMVNSTQDLTVTIMAPKSEEDYLDMPRSGCVSVALGFLNE
;
A
#
# COMPACT_ATOMS: atom_id res chain seq x y z
N MET A 1 45.32 -24.59 5.59
CA MET A 1 44.14 -25.02 4.81
C MET A 1 42.79 -24.77 5.53
N LYS A 2 42.70 -24.86 6.87
CA LYS A 2 41.45 -24.63 7.63
C LYS A 2 40.94 -23.16 7.66
N LEU A 3 41.84 -22.18 7.57
CA LEU A 3 41.48 -20.75 7.65
C LEU A 3 40.83 -20.19 6.38
N ARG A 4 41.11 -20.78 5.21
CA ARG A 4 40.54 -20.34 3.92
C ARG A 4 39.07 -20.74 3.76
N TYR A 5 38.68 -21.90 4.28
CA TYR A 5 37.29 -22.36 4.28
C TYR A 5 36.42 -21.60 5.30
N ALA A 6 37.03 -21.09 6.38
CA ALA A 6 36.33 -20.27 7.37
C ALA A 6 35.86 -18.92 6.79
N ILE A 7 36.63 -18.32 5.87
CA ILE A 7 36.28 -17.04 5.22
C ILE A 7 35.11 -17.22 4.24
N VAL A 8 35.07 -18.34 3.50
CA VAL A 8 33.99 -18.64 2.55
C VAL A 8 32.66 -18.91 3.27
N PHE A 9 32.69 -19.52 4.45
CA PHE A 9 31.47 -19.80 5.23
C PHE A 9 30.85 -18.53 5.87
N MET A 10 31.65 -17.50 6.15
CA MET A 10 31.19 -16.27 6.81
C MET A 10 30.50 -15.29 5.84
N ILE A 11 30.75 -15.40 4.53
CA ILE A 11 30.16 -14.51 3.51
C ILE A 11 28.70 -14.90 3.17
N CYS A 12 28.29 -16.15 3.38
CA CYS A 12 26.91 -16.59 3.12
C CYS A 12 25.87 -16.15 4.18
N LEU A 13 26.29 -15.57 5.31
CA LEU A 13 25.39 -15.17 6.41
C LEU A 13 24.84 -13.74 6.29
N LEU A 14 25.10 -13.03 5.20
CA LEU A 14 24.72 -11.61 5.03
C LEU A 14 23.44 -11.35 4.22
N GLY A 15 22.73 -12.37 3.73
CA GLY A 15 21.55 -12.16 2.88
C GLY A 15 20.25 -12.57 3.56
N THR A 16 19.42 -11.62 3.99
CA THR A 16 17.93 -11.67 3.98
C THR A 16 17.33 -10.51 4.80
N THR A 17 17.43 -9.27 4.30
CA THR A 17 16.62 -8.13 4.80
C THR A 17 15.86 -7.42 3.67
N GLU A 18 15.72 -8.09 2.52
CA GLU A 18 15.42 -7.49 1.22
C GLU A 18 13.96 -7.07 1.00
N SER A 19 12.95 -7.59 1.71
CA SER A 19 11.56 -7.32 1.32
C SER A 19 10.98 -6.02 1.87
N PHE A 20 11.28 -5.66 3.13
CA PHE A 20 10.63 -4.53 3.81
C PHE A 20 11.27 -3.17 3.46
N SER A 21 12.59 -3.16 3.22
CA SER A 21 13.30 -1.95 2.79
C SER A 21 12.86 -1.50 1.39
N GLN A 22 12.53 -2.45 0.52
CA GLN A 22 12.11 -2.17 -0.85
C GLN A 22 10.71 -1.54 -0.89
N CYS A 23 9.76 -2.01 -0.09
CA CYS A 23 8.44 -1.39 0.01
C CYS A 23 8.52 0.05 0.55
N LYS A 24 9.35 0.28 1.56
CA LYS A 24 9.57 1.62 2.12
C LYS A 24 10.17 2.58 1.08
N PHE A 25 11.20 2.14 0.35
CA PHE A 25 11.85 2.97 -0.68
C PHE A 25 10.92 3.26 -1.85
N PHE A 26 10.16 2.26 -2.31
CA PHE A 26 9.11 2.43 -3.32
C PHE A 26 8.10 3.50 -2.90
N THR A 27 7.57 3.40 -1.68
CA THR A 27 6.61 4.35 -1.12
C THR A 27 7.14 5.77 -1.13
N GLN A 28 8.38 5.95 -0.65
CA GLN A 28 9.01 7.28 -0.56
C GLN A 28 9.24 7.91 -1.94
N ARG A 29 9.58 7.12 -2.96
CA ARG A 29 9.95 7.65 -4.28
C ARG A 29 8.80 7.75 -5.27
N LYS A 30 7.78 6.92 -5.14
CA LYS A 30 6.67 6.82 -6.10
C LYS A 30 5.36 7.30 -5.52
N CYS A 31 5.08 6.96 -4.26
CA CYS A 31 3.78 7.24 -3.67
C CYS A 31 3.69 8.64 -3.09
N LEU A 32 4.63 9.02 -2.21
CA LEU A 32 4.59 10.32 -1.54
C LEU A 32 4.62 11.52 -2.51
N PRO A 33 5.40 11.52 -3.62
CA PRO A 33 5.38 12.63 -4.56
C PRO A 33 4.04 12.78 -5.30
N ALA A 34 3.29 11.70 -5.50
CA ALA A 34 1.98 11.75 -6.14
C ALA A 34 0.86 12.27 -5.20
N LEU A 35 1.19 12.51 -3.93
CA LEU A 35 0.24 13.03 -2.95
C LEU A 35 0.04 14.54 -3.07
N GLU A 36 0.96 15.26 -3.72
CA GLU A 36 0.87 16.71 -3.89
C GLU A 36 -0.48 17.13 -4.50
N PRO A 37 -1.09 18.24 -4.03
CA PRO A 37 -0.59 19.20 -3.04
C PRO A 37 -0.84 18.80 -1.56
N TYR A 38 -1.35 17.60 -1.29
CA TYR A 38 -1.64 17.16 0.07
C TYR A 38 -0.35 16.76 0.80
N VAL A 39 -0.21 17.18 2.05
CA VAL A 39 0.96 16.90 2.88
C VAL A 39 0.69 15.66 3.70
N ASN A 40 1.62 14.70 3.74
CA ASN A 40 1.55 13.55 4.65
C ASN A 40 2.26 13.88 5.97
N ASN A 41 1.77 13.33 7.08
CA ASN A 41 2.35 13.52 8.42
C ASN A 41 3.58 12.62 8.70
N GLY A 42 4.14 11.98 7.68
CA GLY A 42 5.23 11.01 7.77
C GLY A 42 4.79 9.57 8.04
N GLN A 43 3.50 9.31 8.28
CA GLN A 43 2.98 7.96 8.45
C GLN A 43 2.48 7.39 7.13
N VAL A 44 2.94 6.17 6.81
CA VAL A 44 2.53 5.44 5.60
C VAL A 44 2.32 3.99 5.98
N ASN A 45 1.18 3.43 5.56
CA ASN A 45 0.87 2.02 5.80
C ASN A 45 1.29 1.21 4.58
N THR A 46 2.21 0.26 4.77
CA THR A 46 2.77 -0.53 3.66
C THR A 46 2.68 -2.00 3.98
N THR A 47 2.26 -2.81 3.01
CA THR A 47 2.23 -4.27 3.12
C THR A 47 2.61 -4.90 1.79
N THR A 48 2.89 -6.20 1.79
CA THR A 48 3.02 -7.01 0.58
C THR A 48 1.73 -7.79 0.40
N LEU A 49 1.13 -7.69 -0.80
CA LEU A 49 -0.01 -8.52 -1.19
C LEU A 49 0.42 -9.53 -2.25
N PHE A 50 -0.27 -10.66 -2.29
CA PHE A 50 -0.27 -11.56 -3.45
C PHE A 50 -1.47 -11.24 -4.35
N GLU A 51 -1.45 -11.73 -5.59
CA GLU A 51 -2.60 -11.63 -6.49
C GLU A 51 -3.87 -12.20 -5.85
N GLY A 52 -4.97 -11.45 -5.93
CA GLY A 52 -6.25 -11.79 -5.31
C GLY A 52 -6.33 -11.60 -3.78
N ASP A 53 -5.24 -11.26 -3.10
CA ASP A 53 -5.29 -10.92 -1.68
C ASP A 53 -5.89 -9.52 -1.44
N SER A 54 -6.37 -9.32 -0.22
CA SER A 54 -6.82 -8.02 0.26
C SER A 54 -6.26 -7.68 1.65
N ALA A 55 -6.12 -6.39 1.95
CA ALA A 55 -5.79 -5.91 3.29
C ALA A 55 -6.75 -4.81 3.73
N ASP A 56 -7.13 -4.86 5.00
CA ASP A 56 -7.97 -3.86 5.66
C ASP A 56 -7.14 -3.02 6.63
N LEU A 57 -7.33 -1.70 6.56
CA LEU A 57 -6.71 -0.71 7.43
C LEU A 57 -7.81 0.11 8.08
N LYS A 58 -7.91 0.05 9.40
CA LYS A 58 -8.80 0.92 10.17
C LYS A 58 -8.09 2.22 10.49
N MET A 59 -8.69 3.33 10.11
CA MET A 59 -8.11 4.67 10.29
C MET A 59 -9.16 5.64 10.80
N THR A 60 -8.77 6.50 11.74
CA THR A 60 -9.63 7.58 12.26
C THR A 60 -9.46 8.84 11.42
N PHE A 61 -10.56 9.42 10.98
CA PHE A 61 -10.63 10.67 10.23
C PHE A 61 -11.35 11.71 11.08
N TYR A 62 -10.79 12.91 11.17
CA TYR A 62 -11.31 14.02 11.96
C TYR A 62 -12.15 14.95 11.08
N SER A 63 -13.18 15.57 11.65
CA SER A 63 -13.99 16.56 10.94
C SER A 63 -13.18 17.79 10.53
N GLU A 64 -13.71 18.55 9.56
CA GLU A 64 -13.14 19.84 9.10
C GLU A 64 -11.75 19.72 8.45
N GLN A 65 -11.37 18.53 7.99
CA GLN A 65 -10.10 18.29 7.31
C GLN A 65 -10.34 17.67 5.93
N GLN A 66 -9.62 18.18 4.93
CA GLN A 66 -9.62 17.62 3.59
C GLN A 66 -8.54 16.55 3.49
N TYR A 67 -8.97 15.32 3.21
CA TYR A 67 -8.12 14.15 3.09
C TYR A 67 -7.94 13.75 1.63
N ARG A 68 -6.77 13.20 1.34
CA ARG A 68 -6.50 12.37 0.16
C ARG A 68 -5.99 11.02 0.62
N LEU A 69 -6.73 9.96 0.34
CA LEU A 69 -6.22 8.59 0.43
C LEU A 69 -5.62 8.22 -0.92
N LEU A 70 -4.32 7.91 -0.95
CA LEU A 70 -3.62 7.49 -2.15
C LEU A 70 -3.11 6.06 -1.96
N VAL A 71 -3.46 5.18 -2.89
CA VAL A 71 -2.97 3.80 -2.98
C VAL A 71 -1.91 3.72 -4.08
N CYS A 72 -0.78 3.13 -3.72
CA CYS A 72 0.30 2.87 -4.67
C CYS A 72 0.66 1.40 -4.62
N ALA A 73 0.64 0.76 -5.78
CA ALA A 73 1.02 -0.63 -5.92
C ALA A 73 2.25 -0.76 -6.82
N HIS A 74 3.14 -1.67 -6.45
CA HIS A 74 4.27 -2.02 -7.29
C HIS A 74 3.79 -2.77 -8.53
N GLY A 75 4.29 -2.43 -9.72
CA GLY A 75 3.82 -3.00 -10.99
C GLY A 75 3.97 -4.52 -11.14
N SER A 76 4.69 -5.19 -10.23
CA SER A 76 4.73 -6.65 -10.17
C SER A 76 3.39 -7.30 -9.83
N LEU A 77 2.49 -6.56 -9.16
CA LEU A 77 1.11 -6.96 -8.86
C LEU A 77 0.15 -6.76 -10.04
N GLY A 78 0.63 -6.21 -11.16
CA GLY A 78 -0.23 -5.81 -12.27
C GLY A 78 -0.96 -4.50 -12.04
N GLU A 79 -1.81 -4.15 -13.00
CA GLU A 79 -2.69 -2.98 -12.94
C GLU A 79 -4.05 -3.36 -12.34
N GLY A 80 -4.80 -2.39 -11.81
CA GLY A 80 -6.15 -2.63 -11.30
C GLY A 80 -6.24 -2.96 -9.82
N VAL A 81 -5.34 -2.43 -8.99
CA VAL A 81 -5.55 -2.46 -7.54
C VAL A 81 -6.77 -1.62 -7.16
N VAL A 82 -7.67 -2.21 -6.38
CA VAL A 82 -8.94 -1.59 -6.01
C VAL A 82 -8.86 -1.04 -4.59
N LEU A 83 -9.35 0.19 -4.41
CA LEU A 83 -9.53 0.88 -3.14
C LEU A 83 -11.02 0.93 -2.82
N LYS A 84 -11.41 0.35 -1.68
CA LYS A 84 -12.76 0.50 -1.11
C LYS A 84 -12.67 1.17 0.25
N VAL A 85 -13.60 2.07 0.54
CA VAL A 85 -13.70 2.74 1.84
C VAL A 85 -15.09 2.49 2.40
N LYS A 86 -15.14 2.02 3.64
CA LYS A 86 -16.39 1.79 4.38
C LYS A 86 -16.39 2.54 5.70
N ASP A 87 -17.57 2.87 6.19
CA ASP A 87 -17.73 3.40 7.55
C ASP A 87 -17.74 2.29 8.62
N SER A 88 -18.03 2.65 9.87
CA SER A 88 -18.10 1.73 11.00
C SER A 88 -19.26 0.73 10.92
N ASP A 89 -20.28 1.02 10.10
CA ASP A 89 -21.46 0.18 9.88
C ASP A 89 -21.32 -0.71 8.63
N ASP A 90 -20.09 -0.81 8.10
CA ASP A 90 -19.74 -1.53 6.87
C ASP A 90 -20.44 -0.99 5.59
N VAL A 91 -20.95 0.25 5.64
CA VAL A 91 -21.56 0.90 4.48
C VAL A 91 -20.47 1.38 3.52
N LEU A 92 -20.59 1.02 2.24
CA LEU A 92 -19.65 1.41 1.20
C LEU A 92 -19.75 2.90 0.88
N MET A 93 -18.69 3.64 1.17
CA MET A 93 -18.57 5.08 0.94
C MET A 93 -17.83 5.41 -0.37
N TYR A 94 -16.89 4.55 -0.76
CA TYR A 94 -16.11 4.71 -1.98
C TYR A 94 -15.65 3.36 -2.55
N ASP A 95 -15.59 3.28 -3.87
CA ASP A 95 -15.07 2.15 -4.65
C ASP A 95 -14.36 2.68 -5.90
N SER A 96 -13.15 2.18 -6.16
CA SER A 96 -12.32 2.55 -7.32
C SER A 96 -12.32 1.53 -8.46
N GLU A 97 -13.01 0.40 -8.31
CA GLU A 97 -12.95 -0.74 -9.25
C GLU A 97 -13.18 -0.32 -10.71
N ASP A 98 -14.19 0.49 -10.98
CA ASP A 98 -14.54 0.97 -12.32
C ASP A 98 -13.92 2.34 -12.68
N LYS A 99 -13.18 2.95 -11.76
CA LYS A 99 -12.70 4.34 -11.92
C LYS A 99 -11.27 4.40 -12.43
N GLY A 100 -10.48 3.36 -12.18
CA GLY A 100 -9.03 3.39 -12.43
C GLY A 100 -8.30 4.47 -11.60
N GLU A 101 -8.96 5.01 -10.58
CA GLU A 101 -8.42 6.04 -9.71
C GLU A 101 -7.68 5.39 -8.53
N SER A 102 -6.42 5.78 -8.34
CA SER A 102 -5.61 5.35 -7.20
C SER A 102 -5.72 6.29 -6.01
N ALA A 103 -6.46 7.39 -6.13
CA ALA A 103 -6.66 8.40 -5.11
C ALA A 103 -8.14 8.62 -4.80
N PHE A 104 -8.45 8.96 -3.56
CA PHE A 104 -9.78 9.34 -3.11
C PHE A 104 -9.70 10.57 -2.21
N ASP A 105 -10.30 11.66 -2.67
CA ASP A 105 -10.33 12.93 -1.94
C ASP A 105 -11.69 13.10 -1.26
N PHE A 106 -11.69 13.40 0.04
CA PHE A 106 -12.92 13.50 0.81
C PHE A 106 -12.76 14.30 2.10
N MET A 107 -13.90 14.61 2.72
CA MET A 107 -14.02 15.21 4.04
C MET A 107 -15.11 14.44 4.82
N VAL A 108 -14.95 14.35 6.13
CA VAL A 108 -15.97 13.76 7.03
C VAL A 108 -16.70 14.85 7.80
N ASN A 109 -18.02 14.69 7.97
CA ASN A 109 -18.85 15.65 8.70
C ASN A 109 -18.61 15.60 10.23
N SER A 110 -18.22 14.44 10.74
CA SER A 110 -17.88 14.20 12.14
C SER A 110 -16.70 13.24 12.23
N THR A 111 -15.91 13.35 13.29
CA THR A 111 -14.80 12.40 13.54
C THR A 111 -15.32 10.97 13.59
N GLN A 112 -14.75 10.09 12.78
CA GLN A 112 -15.19 8.70 12.65
C GLN A 112 -14.06 7.78 12.18
N ASP A 113 -14.19 6.50 12.49
CA ASP A 113 -13.32 5.45 11.97
C ASP A 113 -13.85 4.94 10.65
N LEU A 114 -12.98 4.86 9.65
CA LEU A 114 -13.28 4.22 8.37
C LEU A 114 -12.38 3.00 8.17
N THR A 115 -12.91 2.00 7.47
CA THR A 115 -12.15 0.85 7.01
C THR A 115 -11.74 1.08 5.56
N VAL A 116 -10.43 1.12 5.33
CA VAL A 116 -9.81 1.24 4.03
C VAL A 116 -9.36 -0.15 3.59
N THR A 117 -10.02 -0.70 2.57
CA THR A 117 -9.69 -2.00 2.00
C THR A 117 -8.96 -1.82 0.68
N ILE A 118 -7.84 -2.53 0.52
CA ILE A 118 -7.09 -2.59 -0.73
C ILE A 118 -7.10 -4.02 -1.23
N MET A 119 -7.44 -4.20 -2.51
CA MET A 119 -7.53 -5.52 -3.15
C MET A 119 -6.55 -5.59 -4.31
N ALA A 120 -5.69 -6.60 -4.31
CA ALA A 120 -4.82 -6.91 -5.42
C ALA A 120 -5.64 -7.55 -6.56
N PRO A 121 -5.37 -7.20 -7.82
CA PRO A 121 -6.02 -7.84 -8.95
C PRO A 121 -5.66 -9.32 -8.97
N LYS A 122 -6.57 -10.13 -9.49
CA LYS A 122 -6.32 -11.55 -9.76
C LYS A 122 -5.85 -11.69 -11.20
N SER A 123 -4.72 -12.37 -11.44
CA SER A 123 -4.36 -12.70 -12.82
C SER A 123 -5.18 -13.89 -13.32
N GLU A 124 -5.69 -13.80 -14.55
CA GLU A 124 -6.35 -14.91 -15.25
C GLU A 124 -5.33 -15.84 -15.93
N GLU A 125 -4.05 -15.45 -15.96
CA GLU A 125 -2.96 -16.10 -16.70
C GLU A 125 -1.89 -16.72 -15.78
N ASP A 126 -2.28 -17.43 -14.74
CA ASP A 126 -1.34 -18.21 -13.93
C ASP A 126 -1.06 -19.59 -14.56
N TYR A 127 -0.29 -19.60 -15.65
CA TYR A 127 0.20 -20.83 -16.27
C TYR A 127 1.20 -21.60 -15.37
N LEU A 128 1.70 -20.97 -14.30
CA LEU A 128 2.75 -21.50 -13.42
C LEU A 128 2.32 -21.73 -11.97
N ASP A 129 1.04 -21.54 -11.63
CA ASP A 129 0.47 -21.82 -10.29
C ASP A 129 1.21 -21.09 -9.14
N MET A 130 1.84 -19.94 -9.44
CA MET A 130 2.64 -19.19 -8.48
C MET A 130 2.21 -17.71 -8.50
N PRO A 131 1.40 -17.27 -7.52
CA PRO A 131 0.83 -15.93 -7.53
C PRO A 131 1.93 -14.89 -7.39
N ARG A 132 1.87 -13.84 -8.21
CA ARG A 132 2.81 -12.72 -8.08
C ARG A 132 2.55 -11.97 -6.78
N SER A 133 3.58 -11.31 -6.29
CA SER A 133 3.48 -10.43 -5.12
C SER A 133 4.12 -9.09 -5.36
N GLY A 134 3.71 -8.10 -4.57
CA GLY A 134 4.23 -6.75 -4.68
C GLY A 134 3.89 -5.89 -3.47
N CYS A 135 4.65 -4.82 -3.34
CA CYS A 135 4.42 -3.83 -2.30
C CYS A 135 3.18 -3.00 -2.63
N VAL A 136 2.31 -2.84 -1.65
CA VAL A 136 1.16 -1.94 -1.69
C VAL A 136 1.29 -0.96 -0.54
N SER A 137 0.95 0.30 -0.78
CA SER A 137 1.16 1.38 0.17
C SER A 137 -0.02 2.34 0.14
N VAL A 138 -0.52 2.67 1.32
CA VAL A 138 -1.56 3.67 1.53
C VAL A 138 -0.91 4.89 2.16
N ALA A 139 -0.93 6.00 1.42
CA ALA A 139 -0.51 7.31 1.89
C ALA A 139 -1.74 8.17 2.18
N LEU A 140 -1.79 8.76 3.37
CA LEU A 140 -2.81 9.73 3.75
C LEU A 140 -2.25 11.15 3.65
N GLY A 141 -2.86 11.98 2.82
CA GLY A 141 -2.55 13.39 2.70
C GLY A 141 -3.60 14.26 3.37
N PHE A 142 -3.15 15.41 3.88
CA PHE A 142 -3.96 16.46 4.44
C PHE A 142 -3.72 17.72 3.61
N LEU A 143 -4.78 18.35 3.11
CA LEU A 143 -4.65 19.68 2.50
C LEU A 143 -4.61 20.69 3.63
N ASN A 144 -3.46 21.35 3.80
CA ASN A 144 -3.37 22.51 4.68
C ASN A 144 -3.91 23.71 3.91
N GLU A 145 -4.94 24.37 4.45
CA GLU A 145 -5.35 25.70 3.97
C GLU A 145 -4.25 26.75 4.21
#